data_AF-A0A8B6DTT4-F1
#
_entry.id   AF-A0A8B6DTT4-F1
#
_cell.length_a   1.000
_cell.length_b   1.000
_cell.length_c   1.000
_cell.angle_alpha   90.00
_cell.angle_beta   90.00
_cell.angle_gamma   90.00
#
_symmetry.space_group_name_H-M   'P 1'
#
loop_
_entity.id
_entity.type
_entity.pdbx_description
1 polymer ?
#
loop_
_entity_poly.entity_id
_entity_poly.type
_entity_poly.pdbx_seq_one_letter_code
_entity_poly.pdbx_strand_id
1 'polypeptide(L)'
;MSNVQISLRKDFSKTGTGKTVTSDMICRGEGLKQLFKSDEGIKFLKPIRGTPPFWQKTQKDVLAMIRQIGIPAFFCSFSSADLRWSEIVESIMMQQGIAVNADELSWDEKCKILRSNPVTAARMFDHRFHLFLKNSYYVRCPSYWKSKRLFLQG
;
A
#
# COMPACT_ATOMS: atom_id res chain seq x y z
N MET A 1 -14.64 -11.08 1.94
CA MET A 1 -14.23 -12.07 2.96
C MET A 1 -12.72 -11.96 3.21
N SER A 2 -12.24 -11.96 4.45
CA SER A 2 -10.82 -11.77 4.74
C SER A 2 -10.01 -13.06 4.57
N ASN A 3 -8.81 -12.98 3.99
CA ASN A 3 -7.89 -14.13 3.85
C ASN A 3 -7.53 -14.77 5.19
N VAL A 4 -7.58 -13.98 6.27
CA VAL A 4 -7.38 -14.44 7.64
C VAL A 4 -8.52 -15.36 8.08
N GLN A 5 -9.79 -14.98 7.86
CA GLN A 5 -10.94 -15.84 8.17
C GLN A 5 -10.96 -17.13 7.34
N ILE A 6 -10.48 -17.08 6.09
CA ILE A 6 -10.34 -18.27 5.25
C ILE A 6 -9.25 -19.19 5.80
N SER A 7 -8.15 -18.62 6.30
CA SER A 7 -7.02 -19.39 6.85
C SER A 7 -7.33 -20.00 8.21
N LEU A 8 -8.09 -19.29 9.06
CA LEU A 8 -8.64 -19.82 10.31
C LEU A 8 -9.63 -20.96 10.06
N ARG A 9 -10.40 -20.89 8.96
CA ARG A 9 -11.33 -21.97 8.57
C ARG A 9 -10.66 -23.15 7.89
N LYS A 10 -9.56 -22.94 7.16
CA LYS A 10 -8.72 -23.99 6.56
C LYS A 10 -7.82 -24.65 7.60
N ASP A 11 -8.29 -24.70 8.84
CA ASP A 11 -7.57 -25.06 10.05
C ASP A 11 -6.63 -26.25 9.84
N PHE A 12 -5.49 -26.23 10.52
CA PHE A 12 -4.44 -27.28 10.46
C PHE A 12 -4.90 -28.54 11.17
N SER A 13 -6.06 -29.08 10.77
CA SER A 13 -6.57 -30.36 11.24
C SER A 13 -5.64 -31.51 10.92
N LYS A 14 -4.63 -31.32 10.04
CA LYS A 14 -3.55 -32.27 9.73
C LYS A 14 -2.25 -31.53 9.41
N THR A 15 -1.17 -31.81 10.14
CA THR A 15 0.22 -31.49 9.74
C THR A 15 0.54 -32.19 8.40
N GLY A 16 1.56 -31.75 7.65
CA GLY A 16 2.02 -32.45 6.44
C GLY A 16 2.35 -33.94 6.64
N THR A 17 2.52 -34.38 7.88
CA THR A 17 2.68 -35.78 8.32
C THR A 17 1.36 -36.50 8.67
N GLY A 18 0.21 -35.89 8.39
CA GLY A 18 -1.13 -36.43 8.67
C GLY A 18 -1.59 -36.32 10.13
N LYS A 19 -0.77 -35.79 11.04
CA LYS A 19 -1.10 -35.67 12.48
C LYS A 19 -2.06 -34.52 12.74
N THR A 20 -3.14 -34.79 13.47
CA THR A 20 -4.12 -33.75 13.84
C THR A 20 -3.56 -32.82 14.90
N VAL A 21 -3.55 -31.52 14.62
CA VAL A 21 -3.08 -30.51 15.57
C VAL A 21 -4.22 -30.27 16.57
N THR A 22 -4.06 -30.82 17.78
CA THR A 22 -5.03 -30.65 18.86
C THR A 22 -4.75 -29.36 19.63
N SER A 23 -5.78 -28.72 20.20
CA SER A 23 -5.64 -27.52 21.05
C SER A 23 -4.63 -27.70 22.19
N ASP A 24 -4.53 -28.93 22.72
CA ASP A 24 -3.60 -29.34 23.77
C ASP A 24 -2.11 -29.31 23.32
N MET A 25 -1.83 -29.37 22.01
CA MET A 25 -0.49 -29.20 21.47
C MET A 25 -0.09 -27.72 21.36
N ILE A 26 -1.06 -26.82 21.20
CA ILE A 26 -0.86 -25.37 21.08
C ILE A 26 -0.70 -24.74 22.47
N CYS A 27 -1.48 -25.21 23.45
CA CYS A 27 -1.38 -24.75 24.83
C CYS A 27 -0.05 -25.12 25.51
N ARG A 28 0.62 -26.19 25.05
CA ARG A 28 1.96 -26.56 25.53
C ARG A 28 3.03 -25.76 24.79
N GLY A 29 3.84 -25.00 25.53
CA GLY A 29 4.92 -24.19 24.95
C GLY A 29 5.95 -24.99 24.13
N GLU A 30 6.12 -26.28 24.41
CA GLU A 30 6.99 -27.18 23.62
C GLU A 30 6.37 -27.61 22.28
N GLY A 31 5.07 -27.93 22.27
CA GLY A 31 4.34 -28.27 21.05
C GLY A 31 4.26 -27.07 20.10
N LEU A 32 4.10 -25.87 20.65
CA LEU A 32 4.14 -24.61 19.92
C LEU A 32 5.53 -24.33 19.33
N LYS A 33 6.62 -24.56 20.08
CA LYS A 33 8.00 -24.47 19.56
C LYS A 33 8.25 -25.47 18.43
N GLN A 34 7.71 -26.69 18.54
CA GLN A 34 7.85 -27.71 17.50
C GLN A 34 7.02 -27.39 16.25
N LEU A 35 5.87 -26.75 16.43
CA LEU A 35 5.05 -26.23 15.33
C LEU A 35 5.73 -25.04 14.62
N PHE A 36 6.42 -24.16 15.34
CA PHE A 36 7.24 -23.09 14.72
C PHE A 36 8.51 -23.59 14.06
N LYS A 37 9.12 -24.67 14.58
CA LYS A 37 10.21 -25.39 13.90
C LYS A 37 9.72 -26.09 12.63
N SER A 38 8.42 -26.40 12.56
CA SER A 38 7.79 -26.90 11.35
C SER A 38 7.37 -25.75 10.43
N ASP A 39 7.53 -25.91 9.12
CA ASP A 39 7.11 -24.90 8.14
C ASP A 39 5.59 -24.64 8.14
N GLU A 40 4.80 -25.46 8.83
CA GLU A 40 3.33 -25.33 8.91
C GLU A 40 2.89 -24.10 9.71
N GLY A 41 3.52 -23.82 10.85
CA GLY A 41 3.25 -22.59 11.61
C GLY A 41 3.57 -21.32 10.82
N ILE A 42 4.62 -21.38 9.99
CA ILE A 42 5.02 -20.28 9.09
C ILE A 42 4.04 -20.13 7.93
N LYS A 43 3.53 -21.23 7.37
CA LYS A 43 2.52 -21.21 6.29
C LYS A 43 1.21 -20.58 6.74
N PHE A 44 0.80 -20.77 8.00
CA PHE A 44 -0.39 -20.12 8.56
C PHE A 44 -0.34 -18.59 8.50
N LEU A 45 0.85 -18.02 8.72
CA LEU A 45 1.04 -16.57 8.83
C LEU A 45 1.13 -15.88 7.46
N LYS A 46 1.40 -16.62 6.38
CA LYS A 46 1.49 -16.08 5.01
C LYS A 46 0.32 -15.19 4.53
N PRO A 47 -0.96 -15.43 4.88
CA PRO A 47 -2.09 -14.59 4.49
C PRO A 47 -2.29 -13.38 5.42
N ILE A 48 -1.61 -13.33 6.58
CA ILE A 48 -1.71 -12.24 7.55
C ILE A 48 -0.68 -11.16 7.17
N ARG A 49 -1.17 -9.99 6.74
CA ARG A 49 -0.31 -8.86 6.38
C ARG A 49 0.50 -8.38 7.59
N GLY A 50 1.74 -7.95 7.35
CA GLY A 50 2.64 -7.46 8.41
C GLY A 50 3.46 -8.57 9.10
N THR A 51 3.14 -9.84 8.89
CA THR A 51 3.95 -10.95 9.40
C THR A 51 5.22 -11.16 8.55
N PRO A 52 6.34 -11.64 9.12
CA PRO A 52 7.55 -11.94 8.35
C PRO A 52 7.32 -12.92 7.17
N PRO A 53 6.51 -14.00 7.30
CA PRO A 53 6.25 -14.92 6.19
C PRO A 53 5.47 -14.30 5.03
N PHE A 54 4.59 -13.33 5.32
CA PHE A 54 3.91 -12.55 4.28
C PHE A 54 4.92 -11.74 3.45
N TRP A 55 5.84 -11.02 4.10
CA TRP A 55 6.86 -10.23 3.41
C TRP A 55 7.84 -11.07 2.61
N GLN A 56 8.26 -12.23 3.14
CA GLN A 56 9.10 -13.17 2.40
C GLN A 56 8.42 -13.68 1.14
N LYS A 57 7.11 -13.96 1.19
CA LYS A 57 6.34 -14.35 0.00
C LYS A 57 6.34 -13.20 -1.01
N THR A 58 5.95 -12.00 -0.60
CA THR A 58 5.91 -10.81 -1.48
C THR A 58 7.27 -10.53 -2.12
N GLN A 59 8.37 -10.65 -1.37
CA GLN A 59 9.73 -10.50 -1.89
C GLN A 59 10.04 -11.55 -2.97
N LYS A 60 9.70 -12.82 -2.73
CA LYS A 60 9.88 -13.89 -3.71
C LYS A 60 9.05 -13.65 -4.97
N ASP A 61 7.81 -13.20 -4.83
CA ASP A 61 6.93 -12.88 -5.96
C ASP A 61 7.52 -11.73 -6.79
N VAL A 62 8.07 -10.68 -6.16
CA VAL A 62 8.78 -9.59 -6.85
C VAL A 62 10.03 -10.08 -7.58
N LEU A 63 10.86 -10.91 -6.93
CA LEU A 63 12.04 -11.49 -7.56
C LEU A 63 11.68 -12.42 -8.73
N ALA A 64 10.56 -13.14 -8.64
CA ALA A 64 10.06 -13.97 -9.73
C ALA A 64 9.58 -13.12 -10.90
N MET A 65 8.85 -12.02 -10.63
CA MET A 65 8.44 -11.06 -11.66
C MET A 65 9.65 -10.46 -12.37
N ILE A 66 10.70 -10.06 -11.64
CA ILE A 66 11.95 -9.54 -12.23
C ILE A 66 12.61 -10.59 -13.15
N ARG A 67 12.61 -11.87 -12.74
CA ARG A 67 13.20 -12.96 -13.54
C ARG A 67 12.38 -13.33 -14.77
N GLN A 68 11.06 -13.33 -14.66
CA GLN A 68 10.15 -13.80 -15.72
C GLN A 68 9.79 -12.72 -16.73
N ILE A 69 9.52 -11.50 -16.27
CA ILE A 69 9.06 -10.38 -17.11
C ILE A 69 10.27 -9.59 -17.67
N GLY A 70 11.48 -9.81 -17.14
CA GLY A 70 12.63 -8.95 -17.37
C GLY A 70 12.57 -7.71 -16.49
N ILE A 71 13.48 -6.75 -16.68
CA ILE A 71 13.57 -5.53 -15.84
C ILE A 71 12.24 -4.77 -15.92
N PRO A 72 11.41 -4.69 -14.86
CA PRO A 72 10.29 -3.77 -14.87
C PRO A 72 10.89 -2.36 -14.73
N ALA A 73 11.01 -1.64 -15.84
CA ALA A 73 11.91 -0.50 -15.98
C ALA A 73 11.50 0.78 -15.20
N PHE A 74 10.40 0.79 -14.45
CA PHE A 74 9.92 2.02 -13.81
C PHE A 74 9.50 1.79 -12.36
N PHE A 75 10.40 2.15 -11.45
CA PHE A 75 10.00 2.52 -10.09
C PHE A 75 9.76 4.03 -10.09
N CYS A 76 8.50 4.45 -9.92
CA CYS A 76 8.13 5.83 -9.73
C CYS A 76 7.51 5.99 -8.35
N SER A 77 8.05 6.91 -7.55
CA SER A 77 7.42 7.38 -6.32
C SER A 77 6.70 8.69 -6.63
N PHE A 78 5.42 8.73 -6.29
CA PHE A 78 4.62 9.94 -6.37
C PHE A 78 4.44 10.50 -4.98
N SER A 79 4.67 11.80 -4.83
CA SER A 79 4.41 12.55 -3.61
C SER A 79 3.35 13.59 -3.91
N SER A 80 2.43 13.79 -2.98
CA SER A 80 1.43 14.82 -3.12
C SER A 80 2.06 16.20 -2.95
N ALA A 81 1.82 17.08 -3.92
CA ALA A 81 2.26 18.47 -3.89
C ALA A 81 1.06 19.40 -3.61
N ASP A 82 0.18 19.00 -2.68
CA ASP A 82 -1.13 19.64 -2.45
C ASP A 82 -1.06 21.15 -2.23
N LEU A 83 0.01 21.66 -1.62
CA LEU A 83 0.19 23.09 -1.34
C LEU A 83 0.48 23.93 -2.59
N ARG A 84 0.84 23.32 -3.71
CA ARG A 84 1.00 24.00 -5.00
C ARG A 84 -0.33 24.18 -5.74
N TRP A 85 -1.35 23.41 -5.38
CA TRP A 85 -2.66 23.44 -6.04
C TRP A 85 -3.60 24.32 -5.23
N SER A 86 -3.64 25.60 -5.58
CA SER A 86 -4.52 26.58 -4.94
C SER A 86 -5.98 26.13 -4.98
N GLU A 87 -6.38 25.40 -6.01
CA GLU A 87 -7.75 24.89 -6.19
C GLU A 87 -8.16 23.91 -5.08
N ILE A 88 -7.21 23.14 -4.52
CA ILE A 88 -7.51 22.26 -3.38
C ILE A 88 -7.79 23.09 -2.15
N VAL A 89 -6.96 24.10 -1.89
CA VAL A 89 -7.14 25.01 -0.74
C VAL A 89 -8.45 25.78 -0.89
N GLU A 90 -8.74 26.31 -2.07
CA GLU A 90 -10.01 27.01 -2.38
C GLU A 90 -11.22 26.10 -2.19
N SER A 91 -11.16 24.85 -2.66
CA SER A 91 -12.28 23.91 -2.49
C SER A 91 -12.60 23.63 -1.02
N ILE A 92 -11.57 23.57 -0.16
CA ILE A 92 -11.74 23.39 1.29
C ILE A 92 -12.25 24.68 1.93
N MET A 93 -11.76 25.84 1.48
CA MET A 93 -12.22 27.15 1.97
C MET A 93 -13.68 27.42 1.62
N MET A 94 -14.12 27.08 0.40
CA MET A 94 -15.51 27.15 -0.03
C MET A 94 -16.41 26.27 0.85
N GLN A 95 -15.97 25.06 1.20
CA GLN A 95 -16.69 24.19 2.14
C GLN A 95 -16.81 24.80 3.55
N GLN A 96 -15.85 25.63 3.94
CA GLN A 96 -15.83 26.34 5.22
C GLN A 96 -16.51 27.72 5.18
N GLY A 97 -17.00 28.16 4.02
CA GLY A 97 -17.62 29.48 3.84
C GLY A 97 -16.63 30.66 3.83
N ILE A 98 -15.34 30.40 3.58
CA ILE A 98 -14.29 31.43 3.54
C ILE A 98 -14.10 31.89 2.09
N ALA A 99 -14.40 33.16 1.82
CA ALA A 99 -14.31 33.76 0.48
C ALA A 99 -13.00 34.55 0.27
N VAL A 100 -11.87 33.99 0.69
CA VAL A 100 -10.54 34.59 0.52
C VAL A 100 -9.80 33.86 -0.59
N ASN A 101 -9.07 34.59 -1.43
CA ASN A 101 -8.25 34.00 -2.50
C ASN A 101 -7.14 33.13 -1.91
N ALA A 102 -6.96 31.91 -2.41
CA ALA A 102 -5.93 31.03 -1.87
C ALA A 102 -4.51 31.54 -2.14
N ASP A 103 -4.29 32.38 -3.15
CA ASP A 103 -2.97 32.91 -3.49
C ASP A 103 -2.44 33.94 -2.50
N GLU A 104 -3.34 34.59 -1.75
CA GLU A 104 -2.99 35.61 -0.75
C GLU A 104 -2.58 35.00 0.60
N LEU A 105 -2.84 33.71 0.81
CA LEU A 105 -2.55 33.01 2.07
C LEU A 105 -1.07 32.66 2.22
N SER A 106 -0.56 32.80 3.45
CA SER A 106 0.75 32.30 3.83
C SER A 106 0.81 30.77 3.71
N TRP A 107 2.02 30.24 3.46
CA TRP A 107 2.26 28.80 3.39
C TRP A 107 1.77 28.05 4.64
N ASP A 108 1.95 28.65 5.82
CA ASP A 108 1.48 28.06 7.08
C ASP A 108 -0.05 28.01 7.17
N GLU A 109 -0.74 29.02 6.64
CA GLU A 109 -2.20 29.08 6.61
C GLU A 109 -2.76 28.04 5.65
N LYS A 110 -2.17 27.91 4.45
CA LYS A 110 -2.48 26.83 3.50
C LYS A 110 -2.31 25.46 4.14
N CYS A 111 -1.23 25.25 4.89
CA CYS A 111 -1.01 24.00 5.62
C CYS A 111 -2.07 23.75 6.70
N LYS A 112 -2.51 24.78 7.44
CA LYS A 112 -3.57 24.66 8.44
C LYS A 112 -4.90 24.28 7.79
N ILE A 113 -5.26 24.92 6.68
CA ILE A 113 -6.48 24.64 5.93
C ILE A 113 -6.45 23.21 5.39
N LEU A 114 -5.34 22.79 4.77
CA LEU A 114 -5.21 21.43 4.25
C LEU A 114 -5.33 20.36 5.35
N ARG A 115 -4.72 20.61 6.52
CA ARG A 115 -4.82 19.74 7.69
C ARG A 115 -6.20 19.71 8.32
N SER A 116 -7.01 20.74 8.13
CA SER A 116 -8.39 20.78 8.62
C SER A 116 -9.28 19.75 7.90
N ASN A 117 -8.98 19.44 6.64
CA ASN A 117 -9.72 18.45 5.86
C ASN A 117 -8.76 17.51 5.09
N PRO A 118 -8.11 16.56 5.80
CA PRO A 118 -7.16 15.64 5.18
C PRO A 118 -7.84 14.65 4.22
N VAL A 119 -9.15 14.43 4.37
CA VAL A 119 -9.92 13.52 3.51
C VAL A 119 -10.08 14.10 2.11
N THR A 120 -10.42 15.39 1.99
CA THR A 120 -10.51 16.06 0.69
C THR A 120 -9.14 16.10 0.01
N ALA A 121 -8.07 16.41 0.74
CA ALA A 121 -6.70 16.37 0.22
C ALA A 121 -6.35 14.99 -0.36
N ALA A 122 -6.60 13.91 0.39
CA ALA A 122 -6.33 12.55 -0.07
C ALA A 122 -7.14 12.17 -1.33
N ARG A 123 -8.43 12.57 -1.39
CA ARG A 123 -9.28 12.33 -2.57
C ARG A 123 -8.81 13.08 -3.81
N MET A 124 -8.37 14.33 -3.64
CA MET A 124 -7.85 15.14 -4.75
C MET A 124 -6.55 14.57 -5.30
N PHE A 125 -5.63 14.14 -4.42
CA PHE A 125 -4.42 13.43 -4.83
C PHE A 125 -4.74 12.15 -5.60
N ASP A 126 -5.63 11.30 -5.07
CA ASP A 126 -6.04 10.04 -5.70
C ASP A 126 -6.66 10.26 -7.08
N HIS A 127 -7.55 11.25 -7.21
CA HIS A 127 -8.17 11.61 -8.47
C HIS A 127 -7.13 12.08 -9.51
N ARG A 128 -6.22 12.99 -9.13
CA ARG A 128 -5.16 13.48 -10.03
C ARG A 128 -4.18 12.38 -10.40
N PHE A 129 -3.85 11.49 -9.46
CA PHE A 129 -3.00 10.33 -9.72
C PHE A 129 -3.64 9.39 -10.74
N HIS A 130 -4.94 9.10 -10.61
CA HIS A 130 -5.67 8.28 -11.57
C HIS A 130 -5.77 8.96 -12.95
N LEU A 131 -5.95 10.27 -13.02
CA LEU A 131 -5.89 11.01 -14.29
C LEU A 131 -4.51 10.95 -14.94
N PHE A 132 -3.44 11.13 -14.14
CA PHE A 132 -2.07 10.99 -14.61
C PHE A 132 -1.81 9.59 -15.19
N LEU A 133 -2.24 8.54 -14.48
CA LEU A 133 -2.12 7.17 -14.98
C LEU A 133 -2.90 7.01 -16.29
N LYS A 134 -4.18 7.39 -16.32
CA LYS A 134 -5.03 7.30 -17.53
C LYS A 134 -4.41 8.00 -18.74
N ASN A 135 -3.87 9.20 -18.55
CA ASN A 135 -3.25 9.98 -19.63
C ASN A 135 -1.87 9.45 -20.03
N SER A 136 -1.08 8.95 -19.08
CA SER A 136 0.27 8.42 -19.36
C SER A 136 0.26 7.08 -20.09
N TYR A 137 -0.82 6.29 -20.02
CA TYR A 137 -0.97 5.09 -20.86
C TYR A 137 -0.98 5.39 -22.38
N TYR A 138 -1.21 6.64 -22.79
CA TYR A 138 -1.11 7.07 -24.20
C TYR A 138 0.31 7.49 -24.63
N VAL A 139 1.24 7.68 -23.71
CA VAL A 139 2.64 8.03 -24.02
C VAL A 139 3.47 6.76 -24.15
N ARG A 140 3.50 6.22 -25.37
CA ARG A 140 4.39 5.14 -25.78
C ARG A 140 5.85 5.53 -25.48
N CYS A 141 6.56 4.66 -24.76
CA CYS A 141 7.92 4.88 -24.23
C CYS A 141 8.96 5.28 -25.29
N PRO A 142 9.70 6.39 -25.11
CA PRO A 142 11.04 6.55 -25.66
C PRO A 142 12.04 5.77 -24.78
N SER A 143 13.02 5.12 -25.41
CA SER A 143 13.99 4.16 -24.85
C SER A 143 14.99 4.71 -23.80
N TYR A 144 14.84 5.94 -23.33
CA TYR A 144 15.84 6.64 -22.50
C TYR A 144 15.22 7.36 -21.30
N TRP A 145 14.58 6.64 -20.38
CA TRP A 145 14.17 7.24 -19.10
C TRP A 145 14.61 6.35 -17.94
N LYS A 146 15.87 6.49 -17.53
CA LYS A 146 16.35 5.95 -16.25
C LYS A 146 15.92 6.92 -15.16
N SER A 147 15.05 6.44 -14.27
CA SER A 147 14.68 7.03 -12.96
C SER A 147 14.57 8.56 -12.94
N LYS A 148 13.40 9.10 -13.33
CA LYS A 148 13.03 10.46 -12.94
C LYS A 148 12.02 10.42 -11.80
N ARG A 149 12.32 11.15 -10.73
CA ARG A 149 11.35 11.53 -9.70
C ARG A 149 10.31 12.43 -10.37
N LEU A 150 9.18 11.86 -10.75
CA LEU A 150 8.07 12.60 -11.33
C LEU A 150 7.27 13.20 -10.17
N PHE A 151 7.53 14.47 -9.88
CA PHE A 151 6.56 15.28 -9.15
C PHE A 151 5.37 15.49 -10.08
N LEU A 152 4.16 15.26 -9.59
CA LEU A 152 2.94 15.71 -10.27
C LEU A 152 2.94 17.25 -10.24
N GLN A 153 3.69 17.85 -11.16
CA GLN A 153 3.60 19.28 -11.48
C GLN A 153 2.65 19.36 -12.68
N GLY A 154 1.36 19.44 -12.37
CA GLY A 154 0.30 19.72 -13.31
C GLY A 154 -0.63 20.73 -12.68
#